data_AF-A0A177PJK2-F1
#
_entry.id   AF-A0A177PJK2-F1
#
_cell.length_a   1.000
_cell.length_b   1.000
_cell.length_c   1.000
_cell.angle_alpha   90.00
_cell.angle_beta   90.00
_cell.angle_gamma   90.00
#
_symmetry.space_group_name_H-M   'P 1'
#
loop_
_entity.id
_entity.type
_entity.pdbx_description
1 polymer ?
#
loop_
_entity_poly.entity_id
_entity_poly.type
_entity_poly.pdbx_seq_one_letter_code
_entity_poly.pdbx_strand_id
1 'polypeptide(L)'
;MKILLIGSAACITALITTAWLMTFAKWFPIKAFDSFIIDYKTMIRAHVDYALMALFGVGFYGSGVELPVVACWCVAIGGFSNPTVFTIAAFDPNFWSKPLWRGYTALSFVVSSVGFIWIAYALAMHAIS
;
A
#
# COMPACT_ATOMS: atom_id res chain seq x y z
N MET A 1 -17.96 4.52 1.86
CA MET A 1 -17.39 3.17 1.63
C MET A 1 -16.83 2.94 0.23
N LYS A 2 -17.44 3.44 -0.86
CA LYS A 2 -16.92 3.27 -2.25
C LYS A 2 -15.44 3.65 -2.44
N ILE A 3 -14.90 4.54 -1.61
CA ILE A 3 -13.49 4.90 -1.61
C ILE A 3 -12.56 3.71 -1.34
N LEU A 4 -12.98 2.73 -0.54
CA LEU A 4 -12.22 1.50 -0.31
C LEU A 4 -12.05 0.70 -1.59
N LEU A 5 -13.11 0.59 -2.42
CA LEU A 5 -13.00 -0.06 -3.73
C LEU A 5 -12.05 0.68 -4.67
N ILE A 6 -12.12 2.01 -4.71
CA ILE A 6 -11.23 2.81 -5.55
C ILE A 6 -9.77 2.65 -5.09
N GLY A 7 -9.53 2.72 -3.77
CA GLY A 7 -8.22 2.47 -3.19
C GLY A 7 -7.70 1.07 -3.47
N SER A 8 -8.56 0.05 -3.34
CA SER A 8 -8.22 -1.33 -3.70
C SER A 8 -7.91 -1.49 -5.18
N ALA A 9 -8.68 -0.88 -6.07
CA ALA A 9 -8.41 -0.91 -7.51
C ALA A 9 -7.03 -0.31 -7.81
N ALA A 10 -6.70 0.84 -7.21
CA ALA A 10 -5.37 1.45 -7.34
C ALA A 10 -4.26 0.53 -6.81
N CYS A 11 -4.47 -0.11 -5.65
CA CYS A 11 -3.52 -1.08 -5.09
C CYS A 11 -3.35 -2.31 -6.00
N ILE A 12 -4.42 -2.83 -6.61
CA ILE A 12 -4.37 -3.96 -7.56
C ILE A 12 -3.59 -3.56 -8.81
N THR A 13 -3.80 -2.35 -9.33
CA THR A 13 -3.03 -1.84 -10.47
C THR A 13 -1.55 -1.73 -10.10
N ALA A 14 -1.21 -1.16 -8.96
CA ALA A 14 0.17 -1.08 -8.50
C ALA A 14 0.79 -2.47 -8.23
N LEU A 15 0.00 -3.41 -7.72
CA LEU A 15 0.40 -4.80 -7.50
C LEU A 15 0.82 -5.47 -8.82
N ILE A 16 -0.01 -5.39 -9.86
CA ILE A 16 0.33 -6.01 -11.14
C ILE A 16 1.50 -5.29 -11.82
N THR A 17 1.58 -3.95 -11.71
CA THR A 17 2.72 -3.19 -12.23
C THR A 17 4.03 -3.60 -11.56
N THR A 18 4.06 -3.72 -10.23
CA THR A 18 5.25 -4.17 -9.50
C THR A 18 5.63 -5.62 -9.83
N ALA A 19 4.65 -6.50 -10.08
CA ALA A 19 4.91 -7.88 -10.53
C ALA A 19 5.66 -7.92 -11.88
N TRP A 20 5.20 -7.11 -12.83
CA TRP A 20 5.83 -7.00 -14.15
C TRP A 20 7.21 -6.36 -14.04
N LEU A 21 7.36 -5.29 -13.25
CA LEU A 21 8.67 -4.65 -13.02
C LEU A 21 9.71 -5.64 -12.48
N MET A 22 9.34 -6.46 -11.48
CA MET A 22 10.22 -7.50 -10.94
C MET A 22 10.54 -8.60 -11.96
N THR A 23 9.55 -9.01 -12.75
CA THR A 23 9.75 -10.00 -13.83
C THR A 23 10.71 -9.47 -14.89
N PHE A 24 10.51 -8.25 -15.37
CA PHE A 24 11.39 -7.63 -16.36
C PHE A 24 12.81 -7.48 -15.82
N ALA A 25 12.98 -6.98 -14.60
CA ALA A 25 14.31 -6.80 -14.00
C ALA A 25 15.11 -8.10 -13.85
N LYS A 26 14.44 -9.25 -13.68
CA LYS A 26 15.13 -10.53 -13.44
C LYS A 26 15.22 -11.43 -14.68
N TRP A 27 14.22 -11.41 -15.55
CA TRP A 27 14.09 -12.35 -16.67
C TRP A 27 14.46 -11.74 -18.02
N PHE A 28 14.39 -10.42 -18.14
CA PHE A 28 14.80 -9.69 -19.33
C PHE A 28 15.92 -8.72 -18.93
N PRO A 29 17.19 -9.20 -18.85
CA PRO A 29 18.34 -8.35 -18.53
C PRO A 29 18.59 -7.36 -19.68
N ILE A 30 17.77 -6.32 -19.72
CA ILE A 30 17.95 -5.16 -20.57
C ILE A 30 18.94 -4.29 -19.80
N LYS A 31 20.13 -4.06 -20.34
CA LYS A 31 21.19 -3.25 -19.69
C LYS A 31 20.74 -1.88 -19.18
N ALA A 32 19.66 -1.31 -19.72
CA ALA A 32 19.06 -0.07 -19.25
C ALA A 32 18.24 -0.22 -17.95
N PHE A 33 17.75 -1.42 -17.63
CA PHE A 33 16.93 -1.74 -16.46
C PHE A 33 17.67 -2.49 -15.35
N ASP A 34 18.82 -3.12 -15.63
CA ASP A 34 19.67 -3.78 -14.62
C ASP A 34 20.15 -2.84 -13.51
N SER A 35 20.07 -1.52 -13.73
CA SER A 35 20.38 -0.47 -12.74
C SER A 35 19.16 0.15 -12.07
N PHE A 36 17.94 -0.24 -12.45
CA PHE A 36 16.71 0.43 -12.02
C PHE A 36 16.20 -0.11 -10.68
N ILE A 37 16.01 -1.43 -10.51
CA ILE A 37 15.60 -1.99 -9.20
C ILE A 37 16.85 -2.33 -8.39
N ILE A 38 17.28 -1.36 -7.59
CA ILE A 38 18.51 -1.47 -6.81
C ILE A 38 18.27 -2.35 -5.57
N ASP A 39 17.05 -2.38 -5.04
CA ASP A 39 16.66 -3.23 -3.91
C ASP A 39 15.40 -4.07 -4.17
N TYR A 40 15.63 -5.29 -4.66
CA TYR A 40 14.58 -6.27 -4.92
C TYR A 40 13.80 -6.69 -3.66
N LYS A 41 14.43 -6.70 -2.48
CA LYS A 41 13.75 -7.08 -1.23
C LYS A 41 12.72 -6.04 -0.85
N THR A 42 13.09 -4.76 -0.96
CA THR A 42 12.17 -3.64 -0.71
C THR A 42 11.04 -3.60 -1.74
N MET A 43 11.32 -3.95 -3.01
CA MET A 43 10.27 -4.08 -4.04
C MET A 43 9.28 -5.21 -3.73
N ILE A 44 9.74 -6.39 -3.30
CA ILE A 44 8.84 -7.47 -2.87
C ILE A 44 7.97 -7.02 -1.70
N ARG A 45 8.54 -6.32 -0.73
CA ARG A 45 7.79 -5.78 0.41
C ARG A 45 6.66 -4.86 -0.06
N ALA A 46 6.97 -3.92 -0.96
CA ALA A 46 5.97 -3.04 -1.56
C ALA A 46 4.85 -3.83 -2.27
N HIS A 47 5.23 -4.84 -3.06
CA HIS A 47 4.30 -5.71 -3.78
C HIS A 47 3.34 -6.44 -2.83
N VAL A 48 3.86 -7.09 -1.79
CA VAL A 48 3.04 -7.79 -0.80
C VAL A 48 2.14 -6.82 -0.04
N ASP A 49 2.64 -5.64 0.31
CA ASP A 49 1.85 -4.61 0.97
C ASP A 49 0.70 -4.15 0.06
N TYR A 50 0.91 -3.89 -1.23
CA TYR A 50 -0.20 -3.58 -2.15
C TYR A 50 -1.25 -4.71 -2.21
N ALA A 51 -0.83 -5.97 -2.21
CA ALA A 51 -1.75 -7.11 -2.21
C ALA A 51 -2.63 -7.12 -0.95
N LEU A 52 -2.00 -6.94 0.22
CA LEU A 52 -2.70 -6.89 1.51
C LEU A 52 -3.64 -5.68 1.58
N MET A 53 -3.20 -4.50 1.16
CA MET A 53 -4.01 -3.28 1.19
C MET A 53 -5.21 -3.38 0.24
N ALA A 54 -5.02 -3.96 -0.95
CA ALA A 54 -6.11 -4.28 -1.86
C ALA A 54 -7.13 -5.25 -1.23
N LEU A 55 -6.64 -6.35 -0.65
CA LEU A 55 -7.45 -7.37 -0.03
C LEU A 55 -8.26 -6.82 1.15
N PHE A 56 -7.62 -6.04 2.02
CA PHE A 56 -8.31 -5.39 3.14
C PHE A 56 -9.35 -4.39 2.66
N GLY A 57 -9.06 -3.55 1.65
CA GLY A 57 -10.04 -2.59 1.14
C GLY A 57 -11.27 -3.29 0.53
N VAL A 58 -11.08 -4.38 -0.21
CA VAL A 58 -12.19 -5.18 -0.76
C VAL A 58 -12.94 -5.88 0.38
N GLY A 59 -12.23 -6.47 1.34
CA GLY A 59 -12.82 -7.17 2.49
C GLY A 59 -13.66 -6.24 3.37
N PHE A 60 -13.15 -5.04 3.69
CA PHE A 60 -13.88 -4.05 4.45
C PHE A 60 -15.10 -3.52 3.71
N TYR A 61 -14.98 -3.29 2.40
CA TYR A 61 -16.13 -2.90 1.58
C TYR A 61 -17.18 -4.02 1.52
N GLY A 62 -16.75 -5.28 1.37
CA GLY A 62 -17.60 -6.45 1.27
C GLY A 62 -18.14 -6.98 2.61
N SER A 63 -17.69 -6.43 3.74
CA SER A 63 -18.10 -6.87 5.08
C SER A 63 -19.58 -6.65 5.38
N GLY A 64 -20.25 -5.76 4.63
CA GLY A 64 -21.65 -5.37 4.86
C GLY A 64 -21.87 -4.48 6.09
N VAL A 65 -20.81 -4.16 6.84
CA VAL A 65 -20.87 -3.28 8.03
C VAL A 65 -20.79 -1.81 7.60
N GLU A 66 -21.59 -0.95 8.21
CA GLU A 66 -21.52 0.49 7.99
C GLU A 66 -20.24 1.07 8.62
N LEU A 67 -19.20 1.23 7.80
CA LEU A 67 -17.91 1.74 8.25
C LEU A 67 -17.86 3.27 8.22
N PRO A 68 -17.23 3.92 9.21
CA PRO A 68 -17.01 5.36 9.22
C PRO A 68 -16.25 5.82 7.97
N VAL A 69 -16.81 6.79 7.24
CA VAL A 69 -16.26 7.26 5.96
C VAL A 69 -14.84 7.79 6.10
N VAL A 70 -14.54 8.48 7.20
CA VAL A 70 -13.19 9.01 7.49
C VAL A 70 -12.18 7.87 7.65
N ALA A 71 -12.54 6.80 8.35
CA ALA A 71 -11.69 5.62 8.49
C ALA A 71 -11.42 4.95 7.14
N CYS A 72 -12.44 4.87 6.28
CA CYS A 72 -12.28 4.38 4.90
C CYS A 72 -11.28 5.22 4.08
N TRP A 73 -11.31 6.54 4.22
CA TRP A 73 -10.36 7.43 3.55
C TRP A 73 -8.93 7.25 4.08
N CYS A 74 -8.77 7.14 5.40
CA CYS A 74 -7.48 6.87 6.03
C CYS A 74 -6.86 5.55 5.51
N VAL A 75 -7.66 4.49 5.39
CA VAL A 75 -7.18 3.20 4.82
C VAL A 75 -6.90 3.32 3.33
N ALA A 76 -7.75 3.99 2.54
CA ALA A 76 -7.52 4.10 1.10
C ALA A 76 -6.25 4.93 0.77
N ILE A 77 -6.08 6.09 1.42
CA ILE A 77 -4.91 6.95 1.19
C ILE A 77 -3.66 6.33 1.82
N GLY A 78 -3.74 5.94 3.10
CA GLY A 78 -2.62 5.35 3.83
C GLY A 78 -2.17 4.01 3.23
N GLY A 79 -3.13 3.16 2.87
CA GLY A 79 -2.89 1.85 2.29
C GLY A 79 -2.32 1.89 0.87
N PHE A 80 -2.54 2.96 0.10
CA PHE A 80 -1.83 3.16 -1.17
C PHE A 80 -0.46 3.81 -0.94
N SER A 81 -0.43 4.91 -0.17
CA SER A 81 0.80 5.71 0.02
C SER A 81 1.94 4.93 0.69
N ASN A 82 1.64 4.04 1.64
CA ASN A 82 2.64 3.26 2.36
C ASN A 82 3.44 2.31 1.44
N PRO A 83 2.82 1.36 0.70
CA PRO A 83 3.56 0.56 -0.28
C PRO A 83 4.21 1.40 -1.39
N THR A 84 3.69 2.59 -1.72
CA THR A 84 4.37 3.51 -2.64
C THR A 84 5.69 4.03 -2.10
N VAL A 85 5.82 4.28 -0.79
CA VAL A 85 7.12 4.60 -0.16
C VAL A 85 8.14 3.51 -0.46
N PHE A 86 7.79 2.26 -0.21
CA PHE A 86 8.69 1.13 -0.46
C PHE A 86 8.99 0.96 -1.95
N THR A 87 8.00 1.19 -2.81
CA THR A 87 8.20 1.19 -4.26
C THR A 87 9.29 2.19 -4.65
N ILE A 88 9.19 3.44 -4.20
CA ILE A 88 10.16 4.50 -4.52
C ILE A 88 11.52 4.19 -3.90
N ALA A 89 11.54 3.72 -2.65
CA ALA A 89 12.77 3.36 -1.95
C ALA A 89 13.57 2.25 -2.65
N ALA A 90 12.89 1.34 -3.36
CA ALA A 90 13.54 0.28 -4.13
C ALA A 90 14.33 0.78 -5.36
N PHE A 91 14.06 2.01 -5.81
CA PHE A 91 14.78 2.68 -6.92
C PHE A 91 15.80 3.73 -6.45
N ASP A 92 15.85 4.06 -5.15
CA ASP A 92 16.73 5.11 -4.60
C ASP A 92 17.49 4.64 -3.34
N PRO A 93 18.79 4.31 -3.43
CA PRO A 93 19.58 3.86 -2.29
C PRO A 93 19.73 4.93 -1.20
N ASN A 94 19.59 6.20 -1.57
CA ASN A 94 19.67 7.35 -0.67
C ASN A 94 18.29 7.79 -0.17
N PHE A 95 17.24 7.02 -0.42
CA PHE A 95 15.87 7.37 -0.03
C PHE A 95 15.78 7.73 1.46
N TRP A 96 16.39 6.90 2.31
CA TRP A 96 16.34 7.06 3.76
C TRP A 96 17.22 8.18 4.31
N SER A 97 18.11 8.80 3.54
CA SER A 97 18.88 9.95 4.03
C SER A 97 18.10 11.27 3.91
N LYS A 98 17.01 11.28 3.13
CA LYS A 98 16.22 12.47 2.82
C LYS A 98 15.13 12.69 3.89
N PRO A 99 15.12 13.82 4.61
CA PRO A 99 14.19 14.05 5.72
C PRO A 99 12.73 14.14 5.26
N LEU A 100 12.48 14.67 4.05
CA LEU A 100 11.14 14.74 3.46
C LEU A 100 10.50 13.35 3.33
N TRP A 101 11.25 12.37 2.83
CA TRP A 101 10.75 11.01 2.64
C TRP A 101 10.47 10.32 3.98
N ARG A 102 11.33 10.50 4.99
CA ARG A 102 11.08 10.00 6.35
C ARG A 102 9.79 10.56 6.93
N GLY A 103 9.56 11.87 6.79
CA GLY A 103 8.34 12.53 7.25
C GLY A 103 7.09 12.00 6.52
N TYR A 104 7.16 11.87 5.20
CA TYR A 104 6.09 11.30 4.39
C TYR A 104 5.77 9.85 4.79
N THR A 105 6.79 9.01 4.99
CA THR A 105 6.63 7.63 5.46
C THR A 105 5.97 7.57 6.83
N ALA A 106 6.44 8.35 7.80
CA ALA A 106 5.84 8.38 9.12
C ALA A 106 4.36 8.77 9.05
N LEU A 107 4.02 9.78 8.24
CA LEU A 107 2.64 10.22 8.05
C LEU A 107 1.78 9.12 7.39
N SER A 108 2.28 8.44 6.35
CA SER A 108 1.53 7.35 5.70
C SER A 108 1.25 6.20 6.66
N PHE A 109 2.22 5.85 7.51
CA PHE A 109 2.03 4.85 8.57
C PHE A 109 0.98 5.27 9.58
N VAL A 110 1.05 6.50 10.10
CA VAL A 110 0.07 6.99 11.08
C VAL A 110 -1.34 7.01 10.48
N VAL A 111 -1.51 7.55 9.27
CA VAL A 111 -2.82 7.63 8.61
C VAL A 111 -3.41 6.24 8.37
N SER A 112 -2.61 5.31 7.84
CA SER A 112 -3.06 3.93 7.64
C SER A 112 -3.42 3.24 8.97
N SER A 113 -2.56 3.32 9.99
CA SER A 113 -2.82 2.70 11.30
C SER A 113 -4.09 3.22 11.96
N VAL A 114 -4.33 4.54 11.94
CA VAL A 114 -5.56 5.14 12.45
C VAL A 114 -6.77 4.59 11.71
N GLY A 115 -6.71 4.53 10.38
CA GLY A 115 -7.80 3.96 9.57
C GLY A 115 -8.10 2.49 9.92
N PHE A 116 -7.05 1.66 10.00
CA PHE A 116 -7.20 0.23 10.29
C PHE A 116 -7.75 -0.04 11.70
N ILE A 117 -7.21 0.63 12.72
CA ILE A 117 -7.68 0.46 14.10
C ILE A 117 -9.14 0.90 14.22
N TRP A 118 -9.53 1.99 13.57
CA TRP A 118 -10.90 2.47 13.60
C TRP A 118 -11.86 1.52 12.90
N ILE A 119 -11.50 0.98 11.72
CA ILE A 119 -12.32 -0.03 11.06
C ILE A 119 -12.42 -1.30 11.93
N ALA A 120 -11.31 -1.76 12.52
CA ALA A 120 -11.32 -2.93 13.41
C ALA A 120 -12.25 -2.71 14.61
N TYR A 121 -12.22 -1.52 15.22
CA TYR A 121 -13.15 -1.15 16.28
C TYR A 121 -14.61 -1.17 15.81
N ALA A 122 -14.91 -0.60 14.65
CA ALA A 122 -16.27 -0.59 14.11
C ALA A 122 -16.80 -2.01 13.82
N LEU A 123 -15.95 -2.89 13.27
CA LEU A 123 -16.29 -4.30 13.04
C LEU A 123 -16.52 -5.04 14.37
N ALA A 124 -15.66 -4.82 15.36
CA ALA A 124 -15.79 -5.44 16.67
C ALA A 124 -17.09 -4.99 17.37
N MET A 125 -17.41 -3.69 17.32
CA MET A 125 -18.64 -3.15 17.87
C MET A 125 -19.88 -3.74 17.19
N HIS A 126 -19.88 -3.87 15.87
CA HIS A 126 -20.98 -4.49 15.13
C HIS A 126 -21.17 -5.98 15.47
N ALA A 127 -20.09 -6.70 15.77
CA ALA A 127 -20.17 -8.12 16.11
C ALA A 127 -20.70 -8.40 17.52
N ILE A 128 -20.62 -7.42 18.44
CA ILE A 128 -21.01 -7.57 19.85
C ILE A 128 -22.30 -6.83 20.23
N SER A 129 -22.86 -6.02 19.33
CA SER A 129 -24.11 -5.28 19.50
C SER A 129 -25.29 -6.02 18.89
#